data_AF-A0AAN0W0V1-F1
#
_entry.id   AF-A0AAN0W0V1-F1
#
_cell.length_a   1.000
_cell.length_b   1.000
_cell.length_c   1.000
_cell.angle_alpha   90.00
_cell.angle_beta   90.00
_cell.angle_gamma   90.00
#
_symmetry.space_group_name_H-M   'P 1'
#
loop_
_entity.id
_entity.type
_entity.pdbx_description
1 polymer ?
#
loop_
_entity_poly.entity_id
_entity_poly.type
_entity_poly.pdbx_seq_one_letter_code
_entity_poly.pdbx_strand_id
1 'polypeptide(L)'
;MKPSKKLREAVLAYLFLLPSLVILGMFVFWPVGFSFVLSFFKWDFRNMKNPYFTGLDNYIEIFKFDYPPKYSFVFTVLNTFFHLAVAGAIVMLIVHLIRKRTLSGIISNTAIVLVYIALNLFNVENPILSFLAAAISWSWLVYDFKWVEFKNAWLWFILFLAIFVFVELNSSLPGLVNFLLDAKDKNLFLKALTNTLYYVILSVPSQIFLSLVIALLLNSNVKFRVFFRTAYFIPFVTSVVAISLVWKWIFNDEFGLLNYILSLFNIEPISWLKDERWTIPTIAIVSVWKTVGYDAVIFLAGLQNIDRSYYEAAEVDGASSLQKFFYITWPLLSPTTFFLLIVSLIGAFKVFAEVYVLYDGLPGPYNNSGMTLVYYVFDLFYRQQRMGIASAAAYILFAIILIFTFIQYRVGRRAVEYVS
;
A
#
# COMPACT_ATOMS: atom_id res chain seq x y z
N MET A 1 -8.34 -10.26 -57.80
CA MET A 1 -9.36 -10.78 -56.86
C MET A 1 -9.83 -9.64 -55.98
N LYS A 2 -11.14 -9.35 -55.90
CA LYS A 2 -11.66 -8.33 -54.98
C LYS A 2 -11.46 -8.82 -53.54
N PRO A 3 -10.93 -8.01 -52.60
CA PRO A 3 -10.78 -8.41 -51.21
C PRO A 3 -12.15 -8.80 -50.64
N SER A 4 -12.19 -9.84 -49.81
CA SER A 4 -13.44 -10.30 -49.20
C SER A 4 -14.07 -9.16 -48.39
N LYS A 5 -15.40 -9.13 -48.29
CA LYS A 5 -16.15 -8.07 -47.58
C LYS A 5 -15.60 -7.85 -46.15
N LYS A 6 -15.27 -8.93 -45.44
CA LYS A 6 -14.64 -8.92 -44.11
C LYS A 6 -13.27 -8.24 -44.09
N LEU A 7 -12.44 -8.46 -45.11
CA LEU A 7 -11.12 -7.82 -45.21
C LEU A 7 -11.27 -6.31 -45.42
N ARG A 8 -12.23 -5.87 -46.24
CA ARG A 8 -12.52 -4.44 -46.44
C ARG A 8 -13.02 -3.78 -45.15
N GLU A 9 -13.92 -4.43 -44.43
CA GLU A 9 -14.44 -3.94 -43.14
C GLU A 9 -13.32 -3.85 -42.08
N ALA A 10 -12.44 -4.85 -42.00
CA ALA A 10 -11.29 -4.82 -41.10
C ALA A 10 -10.31 -3.68 -41.46
N VAL A 11 -9.97 -3.51 -42.74
CA VAL A 11 -9.09 -2.43 -43.20
C VAL A 11 -9.68 -1.06 -42.89
N LEU A 12 -10.98 -0.87 -43.08
CA LEU A 12 -11.66 0.37 -42.70
C LEU A 12 -11.57 0.61 -41.18
N ALA A 13 -11.84 -0.40 -40.36
CA ALA A 13 -11.71 -0.28 -38.91
C ALA A 13 -10.28 0.11 -38.48
N TYR A 14 -9.24 -0.51 -39.06
CA TYR A 14 -7.86 -0.14 -38.78
C TYR A 14 -7.51 1.27 -39.27
N LEU A 15 -8.00 1.69 -40.44
CA LEU A 15 -7.81 3.07 -40.94
C LEU A 15 -8.44 4.11 -40.01
N PHE A 16 -9.60 3.83 -39.43
CA PHE A 16 -10.23 4.69 -38.42
C PHE A 16 -9.44 4.75 -37.11
N LEU A 17 -8.78 3.65 -36.72
CA LEU A 17 -7.93 3.59 -35.52
C LEU A 17 -6.52 4.16 -35.77
N LEU A 18 -6.07 4.23 -37.01
CA LEU A 18 -4.68 4.57 -37.35
C LEU A 18 -4.24 5.93 -36.77
N PRO A 19 -5.02 7.02 -36.85
CA PRO A 19 -4.62 8.30 -36.26
C PRO A 19 -4.37 8.22 -34.75
N SER A 20 -5.23 7.53 -34.00
CA SER A 20 -5.06 7.37 -32.55
C SER A 20 -3.88 6.46 -32.23
N LEU A 21 -3.67 5.38 -32.98
CA LEU A 21 -2.52 4.50 -32.83
C LEU A 21 -1.19 5.20 -33.12
N VAL A 22 -1.15 6.09 -34.12
CA VAL A 22 0.06 6.88 -34.42
C VAL A 22 0.36 7.86 -33.28
N ILE A 23 -0.66 8.57 -32.78
CA ILE A 23 -0.48 9.50 -31.66
C ILE A 23 -0.03 8.75 -30.40
N LEU A 24 -0.69 7.65 -30.05
CA LEU A 24 -0.30 6.82 -28.89
C LEU A 24 1.08 6.20 -29.09
N GLY A 25 1.39 5.71 -30.30
CA GLY A 25 2.69 5.18 -30.67
C GLY A 25 3.81 6.19 -30.43
N MET A 26 3.65 7.41 -30.94
CA MET A 26 4.67 8.45 -30.90
C MET A 26 4.82 9.10 -29.51
N PHE A 27 3.71 9.38 -28.82
CA PHE A 27 3.73 10.17 -27.58
C PHE A 27 3.64 9.33 -26.30
N VAL A 28 3.21 8.06 -26.39
CA VAL A 28 3.06 7.19 -25.22
C VAL A 28 4.01 6.00 -25.31
N PHE A 29 3.88 5.16 -26.34
CA PHE A 29 4.62 3.90 -26.38
C PHE A 29 6.10 4.07 -26.72
N TRP A 30 6.44 4.98 -27.62
CA TRP A 30 7.84 5.25 -27.98
C TRP A 30 8.65 5.81 -26.80
N PRO A 31 8.23 6.86 -26.07
CA PRO A 31 8.97 7.35 -24.91
C PRO A 31 9.09 6.32 -23.79
N VAL A 32 8.06 5.49 -23.59
CA VAL A 32 8.12 4.37 -22.64
C VAL A 32 9.21 3.39 -23.07
N GLY A 33 9.12 2.85 -24.30
CA GLY A 33 10.13 1.91 -24.81
C GLY A 33 11.54 2.49 -24.84
N PHE A 34 11.70 3.77 -25.18
CA PHE A 34 12.98 4.46 -25.14
C PHE A 34 13.52 4.60 -23.71
N SER A 35 12.66 4.94 -22.75
CA SER A 35 13.02 4.96 -21.32
C SER A 35 13.49 3.58 -20.84
N PHE A 36 12.93 2.49 -21.35
CA PHE A 36 13.43 1.14 -21.05
C PHE A 36 14.85 0.97 -21.54
N VAL A 37 15.16 1.40 -22.76
CA VAL A 37 16.52 1.32 -23.29
C VAL A 37 17.46 2.15 -22.43
N LEU A 38 17.08 3.39 -22.08
CA LEU A 38 17.87 4.28 -21.24
C LEU A 38 18.20 3.69 -19.86
N SER A 39 17.37 2.81 -19.31
CA SER A 39 17.66 2.19 -18.01
C SER A 39 18.92 1.33 -18.01
N PHE A 40 19.41 0.89 -19.18
CA PHE A 40 20.65 0.14 -19.34
C PHE A 40 21.86 0.98 -19.75
N PHE A 41 21.68 2.28 -19.93
CA PHE A 41 22.73 3.20 -20.33
C PHE A 41 23.03 4.19 -19.21
N LYS A 42 24.30 4.56 -19.08
CA LYS A 42 24.66 5.71 -18.26
C LYS A 42 24.44 6.98 -19.07
N TRP A 43 23.36 7.66 -18.74
CA TRP A 43 22.97 8.92 -19.37
C TRP A 43 22.77 9.99 -18.30
N ASP A 44 23.80 10.83 -18.16
CA ASP A 44 23.86 11.96 -17.22
C ASP A 44 24.29 13.23 -17.99
N PHE A 45 24.18 14.42 -17.38
CA PHE A 45 24.54 15.70 -18.02
C PHE A 45 25.94 15.71 -18.67
N ARG A 46 26.91 15.02 -18.06
CA ARG A 46 28.30 14.92 -18.54
C ARG A 46 28.44 14.12 -19.84
N ASN A 47 27.54 13.17 -20.08
CA ASN A 47 27.60 12.23 -21.20
C ASN A 47 26.37 12.32 -22.11
N MET A 48 25.65 13.45 -22.10
CA MET A 48 24.40 13.63 -22.85
C MET A 48 24.50 13.26 -24.33
N LYS A 49 25.65 13.57 -24.96
CA LYS A 49 25.89 13.33 -26.38
C LYS A 49 26.28 11.89 -26.70
N ASN A 50 26.91 11.18 -25.76
CA ASN A 50 27.45 9.83 -25.94
C ASN A 50 27.15 8.97 -24.69
N PRO A 51 25.88 8.57 -24.48
CA PRO A 51 25.56 7.59 -23.45
C PRO A 51 26.23 6.26 -23.79
N TYR A 52 26.77 5.58 -22.78
CA TYR A 52 27.37 4.26 -22.95
C TYR A 52 26.61 3.21 -22.16
N PHE A 53 26.59 1.99 -22.68
CA PHE A 53 25.89 0.86 -22.07
C PHE A 53 26.58 0.43 -20.78
N THR A 54 25.83 0.30 -19.70
CA THR A 54 26.31 -0.12 -18.37
C THR A 54 25.60 -1.38 -17.86
N GLY A 55 24.84 -2.06 -18.72
CA GLY A 55 24.10 -3.26 -18.33
C GLY A 55 23.12 -2.98 -17.20
N LEU A 56 23.24 -3.72 -16.09
CA LEU A 56 22.34 -3.63 -14.94
C LEU A 56 22.83 -2.68 -13.84
N ASP A 57 23.92 -1.93 -14.05
CA ASP A 57 24.51 -1.08 -13.01
C ASP A 57 23.52 -0.08 -12.42
N ASN A 58 22.66 0.54 -13.24
CA ASN A 58 21.63 1.47 -12.79
C ASN A 58 20.63 0.79 -11.83
N TYR A 59 20.29 -0.47 -12.08
CA TYR A 59 19.40 -1.24 -11.20
C TYR A 59 20.07 -1.62 -9.90
N ILE A 60 21.35 -2.03 -9.94
CA ILE A 60 22.13 -2.37 -8.75
C ILE A 60 22.32 -1.12 -7.88
N GLU A 61 22.59 0.02 -8.49
CA GLU A 61 22.84 1.29 -7.81
C GLU A 61 21.65 1.79 -6.99
N ILE A 62 20.42 1.58 -7.46
CA ILE A 62 19.20 1.94 -6.73
C ILE A 62 19.14 1.29 -5.34
N PHE A 63 19.68 0.08 -5.20
CA PHE A 63 19.69 -0.68 -3.95
C PHE A 63 21.01 -0.56 -3.18
N LYS A 64 21.96 0.25 -3.64
CA LYS A 64 23.18 0.53 -2.87
C LYS A 64 22.84 1.44 -1.70
N PHE A 65 23.34 1.09 -0.52
CA PHE A 65 23.21 1.94 0.65
C PHE A 65 24.29 3.01 0.65
N ASP A 66 23.93 4.22 1.07
CA ASP A 66 24.90 5.28 1.32
C ASP A 66 25.85 4.87 2.46
N TYR A 67 25.32 4.14 3.43
CA TYR A 67 26.04 3.52 4.54
C TYR A 67 25.51 2.11 4.79
N PRO A 68 26.36 1.11 5.09
CA PRO A 68 25.87 -0.25 5.32
C PRO A 68 24.85 -0.27 6.49
N PRO A 69 23.75 -1.04 6.37
CA PRO A 69 22.88 -1.34 7.48
C PRO A 69 23.69 -1.92 8.66
N LYS A 70 23.26 -1.61 9.88
CA LYS A 70 23.95 -2.04 11.11
C LYS A 70 24.08 -3.56 11.17
N TYR A 71 23.11 -4.26 10.62
CA TYR A 71 23.01 -5.72 10.66
C TYR A 71 22.87 -6.31 9.26
N SER A 72 23.41 -7.52 9.08
CA SER A 72 23.28 -8.26 7.83
C SER A 72 21.83 -8.71 7.61
N PHE A 73 21.34 -8.60 6.38
CA PHE A 73 20.01 -9.06 5.99
C PHE A 73 19.76 -10.53 6.38
N VAL A 74 20.73 -11.41 6.11
CA VAL A 74 20.61 -12.85 6.43
C VAL A 74 20.49 -13.06 7.94
N PHE A 75 21.29 -12.35 8.74
CA PHE A 75 21.23 -12.42 10.19
C PHE A 75 19.86 -11.97 10.71
N THR A 76 19.33 -10.87 10.18
CA THR A 76 18.01 -10.36 10.61
C THR A 76 16.84 -11.24 10.18
N VAL A 77 16.93 -11.90 9.03
CA VAL A 77 15.93 -12.88 8.58
C VAL A 77 15.91 -14.09 9.53
N LEU A 78 17.08 -14.61 9.89
CA LEU A 78 17.19 -15.73 10.84
C LEU A 78 16.62 -15.37 12.22
N ASN A 79 16.94 -14.17 12.73
CA ASN A 79 16.37 -13.68 13.99
C ASN A 79 14.84 -13.52 13.90
N THR A 80 14.31 -13.07 12.75
CA THR A 80 12.85 -12.96 12.55
C THR A 80 12.17 -14.32 12.65
N PHE A 81 12.75 -15.37 12.04
CA PHE A 81 12.23 -16.73 12.19
C PHE A 81 12.26 -17.19 13.64
N PHE A 82 13.28 -16.80 14.40
CA PHE A 82 13.33 -17.09 15.83
C PHE A 82 12.26 -16.31 16.60
N HIS A 83 12.06 -15.02 16.33
CA HIS A 83 11.01 -14.20 16.94
C HIS A 83 9.60 -14.74 16.66
N LEU A 84 9.34 -15.21 15.43
CA LEU A 84 8.09 -15.88 15.08
C LEU A 84 7.89 -17.15 15.93
N ALA A 85 8.95 -17.94 16.14
CA ALA A 85 8.87 -19.12 17.00
C ALA A 85 8.59 -18.72 18.46
N VAL A 86 9.25 -17.69 18.98
CA VAL A 86 9.04 -17.19 20.35
C VAL A 86 7.61 -16.69 20.53
N ALA A 87 7.08 -15.92 19.57
CA ALA A 87 5.69 -15.48 19.60
C ALA A 87 4.71 -16.68 19.60
N GLY A 88 5.00 -17.69 18.78
CA GLY A 88 4.26 -18.96 18.78
C GLY A 88 4.32 -19.67 20.14
N ALA A 89 5.50 -19.74 20.75
CA ALA A 89 5.71 -20.39 22.05
C ALA A 89 4.96 -19.67 23.17
N ILE A 90 4.92 -18.33 23.17
CA ILE A 90 4.15 -17.54 24.14
C ILE A 90 2.65 -17.81 23.97
N VAL A 91 2.14 -17.83 22.73
CA VAL A 91 0.74 -18.17 22.45
C VAL A 91 0.42 -19.59 22.94
N MET A 92 1.28 -20.56 22.64
CA MET A 92 1.09 -21.96 23.06
C MET A 92 1.14 -22.11 24.58
N LEU A 93 2.02 -21.36 25.27
CA LEU A 93 2.08 -21.31 26.73
C LEU A 93 0.74 -20.81 27.32
N ILE A 94 0.19 -19.72 26.78
CA ILE A 94 -1.13 -19.20 27.19
C ILE A 94 -2.21 -20.26 26.99
N VAL A 95 -2.22 -20.95 25.85
CA VAL A 95 -3.21 -22.02 25.58
C VAL A 95 -3.09 -23.16 26.59
N HIS A 96 -1.86 -23.60 26.90
CA HIS A 96 -1.62 -24.68 27.86
C HIS A 96 -2.08 -24.32 29.27
N LEU A 97 -1.82 -23.08 29.70
CA LEU A 97 -2.23 -22.56 31.01
C LEU A 97 -3.75 -22.47 31.12
N ILE A 98 -4.44 -21.96 30.09
CA ILE A 98 -5.91 -21.83 30.08
C ILE A 98 -6.58 -23.22 30.07
N ARG A 99 -6.03 -24.16 29.30
CA ARG A 99 -6.65 -25.48 29.07
C ARG A 99 -6.19 -26.58 30.01
N LYS A 100 -5.33 -26.28 30.99
CA LYS A 100 -4.71 -27.25 31.93
C LYS A 100 -4.16 -28.50 31.21
N ARG A 101 -3.44 -28.27 30.11
CA ARG A 101 -2.89 -29.32 29.24
C ARG A 101 -1.53 -29.83 29.75
N THR A 102 -0.94 -30.76 28.99
CA THR A 102 0.27 -31.54 29.28
C THR A 102 1.47 -30.70 29.75
N LEU A 103 2.08 -31.14 30.86
CA LEU A 103 3.27 -30.51 31.48
C LEU A 103 4.44 -30.35 30.50
N SER A 104 4.61 -31.28 29.56
CA SER A 104 5.65 -31.24 28.53
C SER A 104 5.56 -30.02 27.62
N GLY A 105 4.35 -29.59 27.23
CA GLY A 105 4.12 -28.40 26.42
C GLY A 105 4.46 -27.11 27.19
N ILE A 106 4.20 -27.07 28.50
CA ILE A 106 4.56 -25.93 29.34
C ILE A 106 6.08 -25.80 29.45
N ILE A 107 6.78 -26.88 29.79
CA ILE A 107 8.24 -26.88 30.02
C ILE A 107 8.98 -26.42 28.76
N SER A 108 8.60 -26.97 27.62
CA SER A 108 9.27 -26.75 26.35
C SER A 108 9.04 -25.36 25.76
N ASN A 109 7.79 -24.85 25.77
CA ASN A 109 7.53 -23.46 25.36
C ASN A 109 8.21 -22.46 26.30
N THR A 110 8.26 -22.77 27.61
CA THR A 110 9.03 -21.97 28.57
C THR A 110 10.52 -21.98 28.23
N ALA A 111 11.08 -23.14 27.85
CA ALA A 111 12.47 -23.24 27.43
C ALA A 111 12.77 -22.38 26.19
N ILE A 112 11.90 -22.36 25.18
CA ILE A 112 12.05 -21.49 23.99
C ILE A 112 12.13 -20.01 24.41
N VAL A 113 11.20 -19.57 25.27
CA VAL A 113 11.17 -18.19 25.76
C VAL A 113 12.41 -17.85 26.60
N LEU A 114 12.88 -18.76 27.45
CA LEU A 114 14.10 -18.58 28.24
C LEU A 114 15.35 -18.50 27.38
N VAL A 115 15.47 -19.34 26.34
CA VAL A 115 16.57 -19.26 25.37
C VAL A 115 16.56 -17.90 24.67
N TYR A 116 15.39 -17.42 24.26
CA TYR A 116 15.26 -16.09 23.66
C TYR A 116 15.68 -14.97 24.60
N ILE A 117 15.24 -15.01 25.87
CA ILE A 117 15.63 -14.02 26.89
C ILE A 117 17.14 -14.08 27.11
N ALA A 118 17.73 -15.27 27.24
CA ALA A 118 19.17 -15.42 27.44
C ALA A 118 19.96 -14.84 26.26
N LEU A 119 19.61 -15.18 25.02
CA LEU A 119 20.30 -14.66 23.83
C LEU A 119 20.18 -13.13 23.70
N ASN A 120 19.04 -12.55 24.12
CA ASN A 120 18.83 -11.11 24.16
C ASN A 120 19.65 -10.41 25.26
N LEU A 121 19.68 -10.98 26.47
CA LEU A 121 20.44 -10.43 27.60
C LEU A 121 21.94 -10.37 27.32
N PHE A 122 22.47 -11.37 26.61
CA PHE A 122 23.89 -11.44 26.24
C PHE A 122 24.21 -10.79 24.88
N ASN A 123 23.22 -10.21 24.19
CA ASN A 123 23.34 -9.63 22.86
C ASN A 123 24.16 -10.51 21.89
N VAL A 124 23.81 -11.79 21.79
CA VAL A 124 24.60 -12.76 21.03
C VAL A 124 24.37 -12.58 19.53
N GLU A 125 25.25 -11.81 18.88
CA GLU A 125 25.20 -11.53 17.45
C GLU A 125 25.79 -12.67 16.59
N ASN A 126 25.24 -13.89 16.71
CA ASN A 126 25.72 -15.06 15.97
C ASN A 126 24.60 -15.70 15.11
N PRO A 127 24.68 -15.62 13.76
CA PRO A 127 23.64 -16.16 12.87
C PRO A 127 23.44 -17.67 12.98
N ILE A 128 24.50 -18.43 13.27
CA ILE A 128 24.41 -19.89 13.41
C ILE A 128 23.60 -20.24 14.66
N LEU A 129 23.85 -19.53 15.77
CA LEU A 129 23.09 -19.73 17.01
C LEU A 129 21.61 -19.35 16.82
N SER A 130 21.32 -18.23 16.17
CA SER A 130 19.94 -17.83 15.85
C SER A 130 19.23 -18.85 14.96
N PHE A 131 19.92 -19.40 13.95
CA PHE A 131 19.38 -20.44 13.09
C PHE A 131 19.08 -21.73 13.87
N LEU A 132 20.02 -22.21 14.69
CA LEU A 132 19.82 -23.40 15.50
C LEU A 132 18.67 -23.21 16.51
N ALA A 133 18.62 -22.06 17.19
CA ALA A 133 17.56 -21.72 18.12
C ALA A 133 16.19 -21.67 17.40
N ALA A 134 16.11 -21.05 16.23
CA ALA A 134 14.90 -21.04 15.41
C ALA A 134 14.49 -22.45 15.00
N ALA A 135 15.41 -23.25 14.45
CA ALA A 135 15.13 -24.59 13.96
C ALA A 135 14.62 -25.53 15.06
N ILE A 136 15.25 -25.49 16.24
CA ILE A 136 14.82 -26.28 17.42
C ILE A 136 13.44 -25.81 17.88
N SER A 137 13.24 -24.50 17.99
CA SER A 137 11.96 -23.91 18.44
C SER A 137 10.82 -24.29 17.49
N TRP A 138 11.03 -24.18 16.18
CA TRP A 138 10.03 -24.55 15.18
C TRP A 138 9.73 -26.05 15.17
N SER A 139 10.76 -26.90 15.28
CA SER A 139 10.58 -28.36 15.35
C SER A 139 9.67 -28.74 16.51
N TRP A 140 9.86 -28.08 17.66
CA TRP A 140 9.05 -28.32 18.83
C TRP A 140 7.64 -27.71 18.75
N LEU A 141 7.50 -26.48 18.25
CA LEU A 141 6.19 -25.86 18.03
C LEU A 141 5.33 -26.72 17.11
N VAL A 142 5.88 -27.23 16.01
CA VAL A 142 5.13 -28.11 15.10
C VAL A 142 4.65 -29.37 15.82
N TYR A 143 5.46 -29.94 16.71
CA TYR A 143 5.04 -31.07 17.54
C TYR A 143 3.90 -30.69 18.50
N ASP A 144 4.01 -29.55 19.18
CA ASP A 144 3.05 -29.08 20.17
C ASP A 144 1.71 -28.65 19.54
N PHE A 145 1.76 -28.01 18.37
CA PHE A 145 0.59 -27.61 17.58
C PHE A 145 -0.31 -28.80 17.20
N LYS A 146 0.26 -30.00 16.97
CA LYS A 146 -0.53 -31.20 16.65
C LYS A 146 -1.53 -31.57 17.75
N TRP A 147 -1.24 -31.19 18.98
CA TRP A 147 -2.05 -31.54 20.14
C TRP A 147 -3.03 -30.43 20.52
N VAL A 148 -3.06 -29.29 19.81
CA VAL A 148 -3.85 -28.11 20.19
C VAL A 148 -4.84 -27.71 19.09
N GLU A 149 -6.12 -27.76 19.41
CA GLU A 149 -7.18 -27.24 18.54
C GLU A 149 -7.51 -25.77 18.85
N PHE A 150 -7.42 -24.87 17.89
CA PHE A 150 -7.74 -23.46 18.09
C PHE A 150 -9.21 -23.17 17.78
N LYS A 151 -10.06 -23.09 18.81
CA LYS A 151 -11.36 -22.42 18.68
C LYS A 151 -11.12 -20.93 18.44
N ASN A 152 -11.82 -20.33 17.48
CA ASN A 152 -11.64 -18.94 17.05
C ASN A 152 -10.20 -18.62 16.60
N ALA A 153 -9.69 -19.37 15.62
CA ALA A 153 -8.31 -19.25 15.12
C ALA A 153 -7.86 -17.81 14.79
N TRP A 154 -8.79 -16.95 14.34
CA TRP A 154 -8.50 -15.55 14.02
C TRP A 154 -8.07 -14.72 15.25
N LEU A 155 -8.66 -14.95 16.44
CA LEU A 155 -8.25 -14.26 17.67
C LEU A 155 -6.83 -14.65 18.08
N TRP A 156 -6.52 -15.94 17.98
CA TRP A 156 -5.18 -16.45 18.26
C TRP A 156 -4.14 -15.94 17.26
N PHE A 157 -4.54 -15.79 16.00
CA PHE A 157 -3.69 -15.20 14.97
C PHE A 157 -3.42 -13.71 15.24
N ILE A 158 -4.43 -12.94 15.65
CA ILE A 158 -4.23 -11.52 16.05
C ILE A 158 -3.32 -11.44 17.27
N LEU A 159 -3.53 -12.28 18.28
CA LEU A 159 -2.68 -12.32 19.47
C LEU A 159 -1.24 -12.69 19.11
N PHE A 160 -1.05 -13.69 18.23
CA PHE A 160 0.25 -14.07 17.70
C PHE A 160 0.95 -12.89 17.02
N LEU A 161 0.25 -12.17 16.13
CA LEU A 161 0.80 -11.01 15.45
C LEU A 161 1.17 -9.89 16.43
N ALA A 162 0.33 -9.62 17.43
CA ALA A 162 0.60 -8.62 18.45
C ALA A 162 1.85 -8.98 19.27
N ILE A 163 1.98 -10.25 19.69
CA ILE A 163 3.16 -10.73 20.41
C ILE A 163 4.40 -10.70 19.50
N PHE A 164 4.29 -11.12 18.25
CA PHE A 164 5.40 -11.08 17.30
C PHE A 164 5.92 -9.66 17.11
N VAL A 165 5.04 -8.68 16.86
CA VAL A 165 5.42 -7.28 16.74
C VAL A 165 6.07 -6.77 18.02
N PHE A 166 5.52 -7.12 19.19
CA PHE A 166 6.10 -6.74 20.48
C PHE A 166 7.51 -7.32 20.66
N VAL A 167 7.71 -8.61 20.39
CA VAL A 167 9.01 -9.29 20.45
C VAL A 167 10.00 -8.62 19.51
N GLU A 168 9.62 -8.42 18.24
CA GLU A 168 10.46 -7.85 17.19
C GLU A 168 10.94 -6.42 17.53
N LEU A 169 10.05 -5.56 18.05
CA LEU A 169 10.37 -4.17 18.35
C LEU A 169 11.18 -3.98 19.65
N ASN A 170 11.11 -4.93 20.58
CA ASN A 170 11.79 -4.83 21.89
C ASN A 170 13.00 -5.77 22.01
N SER A 171 13.37 -6.47 20.93
CA SER A 171 14.52 -7.40 20.91
C SER A 171 15.83 -6.64 20.73
N SER A 172 16.84 -7.00 21.54
CA SER A 172 18.24 -6.67 21.28
C SER A 172 18.77 -7.41 20.06
N LEU A 173 18.20 -8.59 19.75
CA LEU A 173 18.49 -9.33 18.52
C LEU A 173 17.67 -8.73 17.38
N PRO A 174 18.29 -8.03 16.42
CA PRO A 174 17.55 -7.33 15.37
C PRO A 174 16.88 -8.33 14.43
N GLY A 175 15.57 -8.24 14.29
CA GLY A 175 14.84 -8.91 13.22
C GLY A 175 14.73 -8.04 11.96
N LEU A 176 13.96 -8.53 11.00
CA LEU A 176 13.78 -7.94 9.69
C LEU A 176 13.11 -6.56 9.78
N VAL A 177 12.23 -6.31 10.74
CA VAL A 177 11.61 -4.99 10.92
C VAL A 177 12.67 -3.96 11.28
N ASN A 178 13.55 -4.28 12.24
CA ASN A 178 14.65 -3.38 12.63
C ASN A 178 15.63 -3.16 11.47
N PHE A 179 15.93 -4.21 10.69
CA PHE A 179 16.71 -4.06 9.45
C PHE A 179 16.04 -3.12 8.46
N LEU A 180 14.74 -3.29 8.19
CA LEU A 180 14.01 -2.46 7.23
C LEU A 180 13.89 -1.01 7.69
N LEU A 181 13.75 -0.75 8.99
CA LEU A 181 13.77 0.59 9.57
C LEU A 181 15.13 1.27 9.36
N ASP A 182 16.23 0.59 9.67
CA ASP A 182 17.59 1.11 9.45
C ASP A 182 17.92 1.26 7.94
N ALA A 183 17.51 0.28 7.13
CA ALA A 183 17.71 0.28 5.68
C ALA A 183 16.96 1.43 5.00
N LYS A 184 15.76 1.78 5.48
CA LYS A 184 14.97 2.91 4.99
C LYS A 184 15.72 4.23 5.14
N ASP A 185 16.42 4.43 6.25
CA ASP A 185 17.13 5.69 6.52
C ASP A 185 18.47 5.79 5.79
N LYS A 186 19.03 4.66 5.37
CA LYS A 186 20.34 4.57 4.66
C LYS A 186 20.23 4.40 3.15
N ASN A 187 19.03 4.24 2.61
CA ASN A 187 18.79 4.16 1.16
C ASN A 187 17.50 4.90 0.79
N LEU A 188 17.65 5.93 -0.05
CA LEU A 188 16.56 6.82 -0.44
C LEU A 188 15.45 6.12 -1.25
N PHE A 189 15.78 5.08 -2.03
CA PHE A 189 14.79 4.31 -2.76
C PHE A 189 13.93 3.47 -1.82
N LEU A 190 14.52 2.81 -0.82
CA LEU A 190 13.77 2.09 0.21
C LEU A 190 12.91 3.05 1.03
N LYS A 191 13.41 4.27 1.31
CA LYS A 191 12.60 5.34 1.87
C LYS A 191 11.38 5.66 1.02
N ALA A 192 11.59 5.85 -0.28
CA ALA A 192 10.55 6.12 -1.25
C ALA A 192 9.51 4.99 -1.33
N LEU A 193 9.98 3.74 -1.33
CA LEU A 193 9.14 2.54 -1.34
C LEU A 193 8.28 2.45 -0.08
N THR A 194 8.89 2.57 1.10
CA THR A 194 8.16 2.48 2.39
C THR A 194 7.15 3.61 2.53
N ASN A 195 7.52 4.85 2.19
CA ASN A 195 6.60 5.98 2.24
C ASN A 195 5.42 5.81 1.25
N THR A 196 5.68 5.31 0.05
CA THR A 196 4.64 5.03 -0.96
C THR A 196 3.71 3.91 -0.48
N LEU A 197 4.25 2.83 0.08
CA LEU A 197 3.44 1.74 0.64
C LEU A 197 2.61 2.22 1.83
N TYR A 198 3.18 3.03 2.72
CA TYR A 198 2.45 3.62 3.84
C TYR A 198 1.30 4.50 3.34
N TYR A 199 1.57 5.34 2.34
CA TYR A 199 0.56 6.15 1.69
C TYR A 199 -0.55 5.30 1.05
N VAL A 200 -0.21 4.23 0.33
CA VAL A 200 -1.17 3.32 -0.31
C VAL A 200 -2.07 2.64 0.73
N ILE A 201 -1.49 2.11 1.80
CA ILE A 201 -2.22 1.42 2.89
C ILE A 201 -3.17 2.39 3.60
N LEU A 202 -2.80 3.66 3.74
CA LEU A 202 -3.64 4.66 4.40
C LEU A 202 -4.74 5.20 3.47
N SER A 203 -4.38 5.58 2.24
CA SER A 203 -5.28 6.28 1.31
C SER A 203 -6.31 5.36 0.67
N VAL A 204 -5.92 4.20 0.15
CA VAL A 204 -6.80 3.34 -0.67
C VAL A 204 -7.97 2.76 0.14
N PRO A 205 -7.75 2.13 1.31
CA PRO A 205 -8.86 1.61 2.12
C PRO A 205 -9.78 2.72 2.62
N SER A 206 -9.21 3.84 3.07
CA SER A 206 -9.98 5.00 3.53
C SER A 206 -10.85 5.59 2.42
N GLN A 207 -10.30 5.70 1.20
CA GLN A 207 -11.03 6.18 0.03
C GLN A 207 -12.19 5.26 -0.34
N ILE A 208 -11.97 3.94 -0.42
CA ILE A 208 -13.03 2.97 -0.74
C ILE A 208 -14.11 2.96 0.35
N PHE A 209 -13.70 2.97 1.61
CA PHE A 209 -14.64 2.98 2.73
C PHE A 209 -15.51 4.24 2.74
N LEU A 210 -14.89 5.42 2.68
CA LEU A 210 -15.62 6.69 2.71
C LEU A 210 -16.50 6.89 1.47
N SER A 211 -16.03 6.46 0.29
CA SER A 211 -16.81 6.56 -0.95
C SER A 211 -18.04 5.65 -0.91
N LEU A 212 -17.93 4.43 -0.37
CA LEU A 212 -19.07 3.56 -0.14
C LEU A 212 -20.08 4.18 0.83
N VAL A 213 -19.61 4.74 1.95
CA VAL A 213 -20.48 5.42 2.93
C VAL A 213 -21.24 6.57 2.25
N ILE A 214 -20.56 7.43 1.50
CA ILE A 214 -21.19 8.53 0.75
C ILE A 214 -22.18 7.98 -0.29
N ALA A 215 -21.82 6.93 -1.03
CA ALA A 215 -22.69 6.32 -2.02
C ALA A 215 -23.98 5.77 -1.41
N LEU A 216 -23.90 5.09 -0.27
CA LEU A 216 -25.07 4.58 0.47
C LEU A 216 -25.97 5.73 0.95
N LEU A 217 -25.38 6.81 1.48
CA LEU A 217 -26.12 8.01 1.86
C LEU A 217 -26.85 8.62 0.65
N LEU A 218 -26.17 8.78 -0.49
CA LEU A 218 -26.76 9.33 -1.71
C LEU A 218 -27.79 8.41 -2.37
N ASN A 219 -27.68 7.10 -2.16
CA ASN A 219 -28.64 6.11 -2.66
C ASN A 219 -29.97 6.15 -1.90
N SER A 220 -29.96 6.64 -0.65
CA SER A 220 -31.17 6.87 0.13
C SER A 220 -32.02 8.02 -0.43
N ASN A 221 -33.26 8.16 0.05
CA ASN A 221 -34.21 9.21 -0.38
C ASN A 221 -33.85 10.59 0.20
N VAL A 222 -32.65 11.10 -0.12
CA VAL A 222 -32.15 12.41 0.34
C VAL A 222 -32.78 13.54 -0.47
N LYS A 223 -33.32 14.55 0.22
CA LYS A 223 -33.73 15.82 -0.40
C LYS A 223 -32.47 16.52 -0.97
N PHE A 224 -32.55 17.07 -2.18
CA PHE A 224 -31.42 17.69 -2.89
C PHE A 224 -30.28 16.74 -3.35
N ARG A 225 -30.60 15.49 -3.70
CA ARG A 225 -29.63 14.50 -4.22
C ARG A 225 -28.69 15.04 -5.31
N VAL A 226 -29.20 15.83 -6.26
CA VAL A 226 -28.40 16.41 -7.36
C VAL A 226 -27.32 17.35 -6.81
N PHE A 227 -27.69 18.25 -5.90
CA PHE A 227 -26.76 19.18 -5.28
C PHE A 227 -25.63 18.45 -4.54
N PHE A 228 -25.96 17.47 -3.68
CA PHE A 228 -24.94 16.70 -2.96
C PHE A 228 -24.02 15.92 -3.90
N ARG A 229 -24.58 15.27 -4.94
CA ARG A 229 -23.78 14.56 -5.95
C ARG A 229 -22.79 15.50 -6.63
N THR A 230 -23.23 16.69 -7.03
CA THR A 230 -22.37 17.69 -7.65
C THR A 230 -21.30 18.19 -6.67
N ALA A 231 -21.68 18.50 -5.43
CA ALA A 231 -20.76 19.00 -4.40
C ALA A 231 -19.62 18.01 -4.11
N TYR A 232 -19.92 16.72 -3.97
CA TYR A 232 -18.90 15.69 -3.76
C TYR A 232 -18.03 15.46 -5.00
N PHE A 233 -18.55 15.67 -6.21
CA PHE A 233 -17.81 15.45 -7.45
C PHE A 233 -16.87 16.60 -7.83
N ILE A 234 -17.18 17.84 -7.45
CA ILE A 234 -16.38 19.04 -7.78
C ILE A 234 -14.88 18.91 -7.42
N PRO A 235 -14.49 18.39 -6.24
CA PRO A 235 -13.08 18.18 -5.90
C PRO A 235 -12.30 17.38 -6.95
N PHE A 236 -12.91 16.37 -7.56
CA PHE A 236 -12.23 15.51 -8.52
C PHE A 236 -11.86 16.23 -9.82
N VAL A 237 -12.72 17.15 -10.28
CA VAL A 237 -12.49 17.94 -11.52
C VAL A 237 -11.64 19.18 -11.29
N THR A 238 -11.37 19.54 -10.04
CA THR A 238 -10.56 20.71 -9.69
C THR A 238 -9.06 20.39 -9.82
N SER A 239 -8.27 21.40 -10.17
CA SER A 239 -6.81 21.26 -10.26
C SER A 239 -6.20 20.84 -8.91
N VAL A 240 -5.36 19.80 -8.95
CA VAL A 240 -4.63 19.31 -7.77
C VAL A 240 -3.79 20.42 -7.15
N VAL A 241 -3.17 21.27 -7.96
CA VAL A 241 -2.35 22.38 -7.47
C VAL A 241 -3.20 23.36 -6.66
N ALA A 242 -4.38 23.74 -7.17
CA ALA A 242 -5.29 24.63 -6.47
C ALA A 242 -5.80 24.03 -5.15
N ILE A 243 -6.20 22.74 -5.19
CA ILE A 243 -6.59 21.99 -4.00
C ILE A 243 -5.47 22.00 -2.96
N SER A 244 -4.26 21.63 -3.35
CA SER A 244 -3.12 21.58 -2.45
C SER A 244 -2.78 22.93 -1.82
N LEU A 245 -2.94 24.05 -2.54
CA LEU A 245 -2.74 25.39 -1.97
C LEU A 245 -3.78 25.73 -0.89
N VAL A 246 -5.06 25.40 -1.13
CA VAL A 246 -6.12 25.59 -0.12
C VAL A 246 -5.86 24.70 1.10
N TRP A 247 -5.50 23.43 0.87
CA TRP A 247 -5.17 22.51 1.95
C TRP A 247 -3.93 22.93 2.73
N LYS A 248 -2.94 23.55 2.07
CA LYS A 248 -1.77 24.12 2.75
C LYS A 248 -2.16 25.20 3.77
N TRP A 249 -3.16 26.01 3.47
CA TRP A 249 -3.75 26.94 4.43
C TRP A 249 -4.52 26.23 5.54
N ILE A 250 -5.34 25.22 5.20
CA ILE A 250 -6.09 24.42 6.18
C ILE A 250 -5.17 23.73 7.21
N PHE A 251 -4.02 23.25 6.76
CA PHE A 251 -2.99 22.58 7.57
C PHE A 251 -2.02 23.52 8.28
N ASN A 252 -2.15 24.84 8.11
CA ASN A 252 -1.27 25.80 8.75
C ASN A 252 -1.32 25.66 10.28
N ASP A 253 -0.16 25.71 10.92
CA ASP A 253 -0.02 25.45 12.35
C ASP A 253 -0.48 26.61 13.24
N GLU A 254 -0.41 27.84 12.75
CA GLU A 254 -0.72 29.07 13.49
C GLU A 254 -2.19 29.51 13.33
N PHE A 255 -2.72 29.46 12.11
CA PHE A 255 -4.06 29.97 11.76
C PHE A 255 -4.88 29.02 10.88
N GLY A 256 -4.49 27.74 10.80
CA GLY A 256 -5.17 26.74 9.98
C GLY A 256 -6.47 26.23 10.59
N LEU A 257 -7.42 25.88 9.71
CA LEU A 257 -8.75 25.40 10.09
C LEU A 257 -8.70 24.08 10.89
N LEU A 258 -7.79 23.15 10.56
CA LEU A 258 -7.74 21.88 11.27
C LEU A 258 -7.30 22.03 12.72
N ASN A 259 -6.25 22.81 12.98
CA ASN A 259 -5.81 23.07 14.36
C ASN A 259 -6.84 23.87 15.14
N TYR A 260 -7.58 24.78 14.50
CA TYR A 260 -8.73 25.42 15.11
C TYR A 260 -9.79 24.41 15.55
N ILE A 261 -10.16 23.45 14.70
CA ILE A 261 -11.12 22.38 15.05
C ILE A 261 -10.58 21.52 16.20
N LEU A 262 -9.29 21.15 16.17
CA LEU A 262 -8.65 20.38 17.26
C LEU A 262 -8.72 21.10 18.61
N SER A 263 -8.54 22.43 18.59
CA SER A 263 -8.61 23.25 19.80
C SER A 263 -10.01 23.22 20.45
N LEU A 264 -11.09 23.02 19.68
CA LEU A 264 -12.44 22.85 20.21
C LEU A 264 -12.60 21.60 21.08
N PHE A 265 -11.72 20.60 20.88
CA PHE A 265 -11.66 19.36 21.64
C PHE A 265 -10.50 19.33 22.64
N ASN A 266 -9.84 20.47 22.90
CA ASN A 266 -8.64 20.57 23.75
C ASN A 266 -7.48 19.65 23.30
N ILE A 267 -7.34 19.41 21.99
CA ILE A 267 -6.21 18.67 21.42
C ILE A 267 -5.09 19.66 21.08
N GLU A 268 -3.85 19.33 21.44
CA GLU A 268 -2.69 20.17 21.12
C GLU A 268 -2.53 20.37 19.60
N PRO A 269 -2.11 21.57 19.14
CA PRO A 269 -1.92 21.85 17.72
C PRO A 269 -0.92 20.89 17.08
N ILE A 270 -1.31 20.32 15.94
CA ILE A 270 -0.45 19.41 15.17
C ILE A 270 0.28 20.20 14.10
N SER A 271 1.59 19.99 14.00
CA SER A 271 2.44 20.58 12.96
C SER A 271 2.37 19.79 11.65
N TRP A 272 1.19 19.74 11.03
CA TRP A 272 0.88 18.90 9.85
C TRP A 272 1.92 18.98 8.71
N LEU A 273 2.39 20.19 8.42
CA LEU A 273 3.33 20.46 7.33
C LEU A 273 4.80 20.52 7.77
N LYS A 274 5.09 20.49 9.08
CA LYS A 274 6.45 20.64 9.61
C LYS A 274 6.96 19.38 10.31
N ASP A 275 6.10 18.47 10.75
CA ASP A 275 6.48 17.20 11.38
C ASP A 275 6.58 16.06 10.36
N GLU A 276 7.69 15.31 10.39
CA GLU A 276 7.90 14.16 9.51
C GLU A 276 6.85 13.06 9.69
N ARG A 277 6.34 12.87 10.91
CA ARG A 277 5.35 11.83 11.25
C ARG A 277 4.03 12.03 10.54
N TRP A 278 3.66 13.31 10.35
CA TRP A 278 2.39 13.70 9.73
C TRP A 278 2.48 13.90 8.22
N THR A 279 3.67 13.76 7.64
CA THR A 279 3.87 14.05 6.20
C THR A 279 2.99 13.17 5.31
N ILE A 280 3.10 11.85 5.44
CA ILE A 280 2.30 10.91 4.63
C ILE A 280 0.80 10.97 4.96
N PRO A 281 0.37 11.02 6.24
CA PRO A 281 -1.03 11.26 6.58
C PRO A 281 -1.62 12.52 5.96
N THR A 282 -0.90 13.63 5.97
CA THR A 282 -1.34 14.91 5.37
C THR A 282 -1.59 14.75 3.88
N ILE A 283 -0.65 14.12 3.14
CA ILE A 283 -0.81 13.84 1.71
C ILE A 283 -2.01 12.91 1.45
N ALA A 284 -2.22 11.89 2.29
CA ALA A 284 -3.35 10.97 2.18
C ALA A 284 -4.70 11.67 2.39
N ILE A 285 -4.82 12.56 3.38
CA ILE A 285 -6.06 13.29 3.66
C ILE A 285 -6.51 14.10 2.43
N VAL A 286 -5.59 14.87 1.83
CA VAL A 286 -5.89 15.67 0.63
C VAL A 286 -6.32 14.78 -0.53
N SER A 287 -5.59 13.68 -0.74
CA SER A 287 -5.82 12.78 -1.86
C SER A 287 -7.17 12.07 -1.73
N VAL A 288 -7.51 11.56 -0.55
CA VAL A 288 -8.81 10.93 -0.27
C VAL A 288 -9.94 11.94 -0.45
N TRP A 289 -9.81 13.15 0.11
CA TRP A 289 -10.85 14.17 -0.05
C TRP A 289 -11.13 14.52 -1.51
N LYS A 290 -10.07 14.61 -2.34
CA LYS A 290 -10.18 14.90 -3.77
C LYS A 290 -10.92 13.78 -4.54
N THR A 291 -10.66 12.53 -4.23
CA THR A 291 -11.13 11.38 -5.04
C THR A 291 -12.39 10.72 -4.52
N VAL A 292 -12.70 10.83 -3.23
CA VAL A 292 -13.79 10.09 -2.57
C VAL A 292 -15.15 10.30 -3.24
N GLY A 293 -15.44 11.51 -3.73
CA GLY A 293 -16.72 11.79 -4.37
C GLY A 293 -16.87 11.21 -5.77
N TYR A 294 -15.77 11.10 -6.53
CA TYR A 294 -15.76 10.41 -7.82
C TYR A 294 -16.07 8.93 -7.64
N ASP A 295 -15.37 8.29 -6.70
CA ASP A 295 -15.59 6.88 -6.37
C ASP A 295 -16.99 6.64 -5.82
N ALA A 296 -17.53 7.57 -5.04
CA ALA A 296 -18.90 7.47 -4.51
C ALA A 296 -19.94 7.48 -5.63
N VAL A 297 -19.72 8.24 -6.71
CA VAL A 297 -20.60 8.24 -7.89
C VAL A 297 -20.53 6.89 -8.61
N ILE A 298 -19.35 6.28 -8.71
CA ILE A 298 -19.20 4.95 -9.31
C ILE A 298 -19.90 3.89 -8.44
N PHE A 299 -19.69 3.91 -7.12
CA PHE A 299 -20.42 3.03 -6.20
C PHE A 299 -21.93 3.23 -6.27
N LEU A 300 -22.40 4.47 -6.41
CA LEU A 300 -23.81 4.78 -6.55
C LEU A 300 -24.40 4.18 -7.83
N ALA A 301 -23.66 4.23 -8.95
CA ALA A 301 -24.07 3.55 -10.18
C ALA A 301 -24.14 2.03 -10.00
N GLY A 302 -23.15 1.44 -9.31
CA GLY A 302 -23.17 0.02 -8.94
C GLY A 302 -24.38 -0.36 -8.08
N LEU A 303 -24.69 0.44 -7.04
CA LEU A 303 -25.85 0.25 -6.17
C LEU A 303 -27.17 0.31 -6.94
N GLN A 304 -27.27 1.19 -7.94
CA GLN A 304 -28.48 1.36 -8.75
C GLN A 304 -28.73 0.22 -9.74
N ASN A 305 -27.70 -0.58 -10.05
CA ASN A 305 -27.83 -1.76 -10.91
C ASN A 305 -28.29 -3.01 -10.14
N ILE A 306 -28.32 -2.98 -8.80
CA ILE A 306 -28.81 -4.10 -8.00
C ILE A 306 -30.34 -4.12 -8.10
N ASP A 307 -30.90 -5.25 -8.54
CA ASP A 307 -32.34 -5.43 -8.61
C ASP A 307 -32.99 -5.30 -7.21
N ARG A 308 -34.09 -4.55 -7.14
CA ARG A 308 -34.87 -4.36 -5.92
C ARG A 308 -35.51 -5.66 -5.43
N SER A 309 -35.76 -6.63 -6.32
CA SER A 309 -36.34 -7.93 -5.98
C SER A 309 -35.57 -8.66 -4.87
N TYR A 310 -34.23 -8.55 -4.85
CA TYR A 310 -33.41 -9.13 -3.77
C TYR A 310 -33.70 -8.51 -2.41
N TYR A 311 -33.90 -7.18 -2.36
CA TYR A 311 -34.20 -6.48 -1.12
C TYR A 311 -35.62 -6.76 -0.64
N GLU A 312 -36.58 -6.83 -1.56
CA GLU A 312 -37.98 -7.17 -1.25
C GLU A 312 -38.09 -8.61 -0.71
N ALA A 313 -37.41 -9.57 -1.33
CA ALA A 313 -37.35 -10.95 -0.86
C ALA A 313 -36.75 -11.03 0.56
N ALA A 314 -35.65 -10.31 0.81
CA ALA A 314 -35.03 -10.28 2.13
C ALA A 314 -35.92 -9.61 3.19
N GLU A 315 -36.75 -8.64 2.82
CA GLU A 315 -37.74 -8.03 3.72
C GLU A 315 -38.86 -9.01 4.08
N VAL A 316 -39.30 -9.84 3.14
CA VAL A 316 -40.24 -10.94 3.39
C VAL A 316 -39.65 -11.98 4.35
N ASP A 317 -38.34 -12.27 4.22
CA ASP A 317 -37.59 -13.17 5.11
C ASP A 317 -37.23 -12.53 6.48
N GLY A 318 -37.62 -11.27 6.73
CA GLY A 318 -37.37 -10.57 7.99
C GLY A 318 -35.92 -10.12 8.19
N ALA A 319 -35.14 -9.97 7.12
CA ALA A 319 -33.75 -9.57 7.19
C ALA A 319 -33.60 -8.10 7.61
N SER A 320 -32.74 -7.86 8.62
CA SER A 320 -32.34 -6.53 9.07
C SER A 320 -31.50 -5.78 8.03
N SER A 321 -31.41 -4.44 8.14
CA SER A 321 -30.60 -3.62 7.22
C SER A 321 -29.12 -4.01 7.20
N LEU A 322 -28.56 -4.45 8.33
CA LEU A 322 -27.17 -4.94 8.40
C LEU A 322 -27.03 -6.26 7.64
N GLN A 323 -27.99 -7.17 7.75
CA GLN A 323 -27.99 -8.40 6.96
C GLN A 323 -28.12 -8.10 5.46
N LYS A 324 -29.05 -7.22 5.06
CA LYS A 324 -29.17 -6.78 3.65
C LYS A 324 -27.89 -6.13 3.13
N PHE A 325 -27.14 -5.43 3.98
CA PHE A 325 -25.84 -4.88 3.59
C PHE A 325 -24.80 -5.99 3.34
N PHE A 326 -24.56 -6.86 4.32
CA PHE A 326 -23.48 -7.86 4.23
C PHE A 326 -23.78 -9.03 3.28
N TYR A 327 -25.05 -9.40 3.10
CA TYR A 327 -25.44 -10.58 2.31
C TYR A 327 -25.96 -10.26 0.90
N ILE A 328 -26.36 -9.01 0.63
CA ILE A 328 -26.88 -8.61 -0.69
C ILE A 328 -26.02 -7.49 -1.26
N THR A 329 -25.94 -6.37 -0.54
CA THR A 329 -25.32 -5.15 -1.08
C THR A 329 -23.82 -5.32 -1.32
N TRP A 330 -23.07 -5.76 -0.30
CA TRP A 330 -21.60 -5.89 -0.39
C TRP A 330 -21.15 -6.98 -1.39
N PRO A 331 -21.77 -8.18 -1.43
CA PRO A 331 -21.45 -9.20 -2.43
C PRO A 331 -21.75 -8.73 -3.86
N LEU A 332 -22.93 -8.15 -4.10
CA LEU A 332 -23.34 -7.69 -5.43
C LEU A 332 -22.58 -6.43 -5.90
N LEU A 333 -22.03 -5.64 -4.96
CA LEU A 333 -21.10 -4.55 -5.27
C LEU A 333 -19.67 -5.00 -5.54
N SER A 334 -19.32 -6.27 -5.30
CA SER A 334 -17.94 -6.75 -5.43
C SER A 334 -17.26 -6.43 -6.78
N PRO A 335 -17.92 -6.45 -7.96
CA PRO A 335 -17.28 -6.04 -9.21
C PRO A 335 -16.87 -4.56 -9.20
N THR A 336 -17.72 -3.70 -8.61
CA THR A 336 -17.48 -2.25 -8.51
C THR A 336 -16.37 -1.95 -7.52
N THR A 337 -16.42 -2.57 -6.33
CA THR A 337 -15.36 -2.47 -5.31
C THR A 337 -14.02 -2.93 -5.88
N PHE A 338 -14.01 -4.03 -6.63
CA PHE A 338 -12.81 -4.59 -7.21
C PHE A 338 -12.20 -3.67 -8.28
N PHE A 339 -13.03 -3.10 -9.16
CA PHE A 339 -12.61 -2.11 -10.13
C PHE A 339 -11.99 -0.87 -9.45
N LEU A 340 -12.68 -0.30 -8.46
CA LEU A 340 -12.18 0.85 -7.71
C LEU A 340 -10.89 0.53 -6.97
N LEU A 341 -10.76 -0.66 -6.39
CA LEU A 341 -9.53 -1.08 -5.73
C LEU A 341 -8.32 -1.06 -6.68
N ILE A 342 -8.47 -1.59 -7.90
CA ILE A 342 -7.39 -1.58 -8.91
C ILE A 342 -7.02 -0.15 -9.28
N VAL A 343 -8.02 0.66 -9.66
CA VAL A 343 -7.79 2.02 -10.15
C VAL A 343 -7.17 2.89 -9.05
N SER A 344 -7.70 2.83 -7.84
CA SER A 344 -7.21 3.60 -6.70
C SER A 344 -5.82 3.16 -6.27
N LEU A 345 -5.48 1.87 -6.37
CA LEU A 345 -4.12 1.38 -6.11
C LEU A 345 -3.12 1.94 -7.13
N ILE A 346 -3.42 1.82 -8.43
CA ILE A 346 -2.56 2.33 -9.50
C ILE A 346 -2.35 3.84 -9.33
N GLY A 347 -3.42 4.58 -9.01
CA GLY A 347 -3.36 6.01 -8.72
C GLY A 347 -2.49 6.34 -7.50
N ALA A 348 -2.64 5.57 -6.42
CA ALA A 348 -1.93 5.82 -5.17
C ALA A 348 -0.41 5.62 -5.29
N PHE A 349 0.03 4.59 -6.04
CA PHE A 349 1.46 4.42 -6.34
C PHE A 349 2.06 5.56 -7.18
N LYS A 350 1.20 6.35 -7.83
CA LYS A 350 1.59 7.46 -8.72
C LYS A 350 1.46 8.84 -8.08
N VAL A 351 1.27 8.94 -6.76
CA VAL A 351 1.14 10.22 -6.06
C VAL A 351 2.39 11.09 -6.24
N PHE A 352 2.18 12.35 -6.62
CA PHE A 352 3.28 13.28 -6.89
C PHE A 352 2.88 14.74 -6.65
N ALA A 353 1.82 15.21 -7.31
CA ALA A 353 1.47 16.62 -7.33
C ALA A 353 1.13 17.14 -5.92
N GLU A 354 0.43 16.33 -5.13
CA GLU A 354 0.11 16.64 -3.74
C GLU A 354 1.39 16.81 -2.90
N VAL A 355 2.37 15.91 -3.05
CA VAL A 355 3.67 15.99 -2.37
C VAL A 355 4.41 17.27 -2.78
N TYR A 356 4.51 17.49 -4.09
CA TYR A 356 5.26 18.60 -4.65
C TYR A 356 4.68 19.95 -4.23
N VAL A 357 3.35 20.12 -4.24
CA VAL A 357 2.75 21.44 -3.95
C VAL A 357 2.66 21.71 -2.45
N LEU A 358 2.33 20.71 -1.62
CA LEU A 358 2.21 20.91 -0.17
C LEU A 358 3.53 21.34 0.48
N TYR A 359 4.65 20.86 -0.05
CA TYR A 359 5.99 21.06 0.49
C TYR A 359 6.89 21.92 -0.41
N ASP A 360 6.31 22.79 -1.25
CA ASP A 360 7.04 23.76 -2.08
C ASP A 360 8.16 23.14 -2.93
N GLY A 361 7.85 21.98 -3.48
CA GLY A 361 8.73 21.18 -4.29
C GLY A 361 9.71 20.36 -3.49
N LEU A 362 9.71 20.33 -2.16
CA LEU A 362 10.56 19.48 -1.32
C LEU A 362 9.91 18.11 -1.04
N PRO A 363 10.69 17.05 -0.75
CA PRO A 363 10.17 15.72 -0.42
C PRO A 363 9.73 15.63 1.05
N GLY A 364 8.87 16.54 1.49
CA GLY A 364 8.48 16.70 2.90
C GLY A 364 9.36 17.72 3.67
N PRO A 365 9.01 18.03 4.93
CA PRO A 365 9.67 19.08 5.70
C PRO A 365 11.06 18.70 6.21
N TYR A 366 11.26 17.44 6.61
CA TYR A 366 12.52 16.95 7.14
C TYR A 366 12.76 15.51 6.68
N ASN A 367 14.04 15.12 6.64
CA ASN A 367 14.47 13.73 6.46
C ASN A 367 13.86 13.03 5.24
N ASN A 368 13.49 13.75 4.18
CA ASN A 368 12.80 13.17 3.00
C ASN A 368 11.52 12.37 3.38
N SER A 369 10.80 12.81 4.42
CA SER A 369 9.60 12.12 4.95
C SER A 369 8.46 12.00 3.94
N GLY A 370 8.44 12.85 2.92
CA GLY A 370 7.49 12.84 1.81
C GLY A 370 8.07 12.27 0.52
N MET A 371 9.27 11.70 0.52
CA MET A 371 9.85 11.04 -0.65
C MET A 371 8.99 9.85 -1.05
N THR A 372 8.29 9.92 -2.19
CA THR A 372 7.52 8.82 -2.79
C THR A 372 8.22 8.30 -4.04
N LEU A 373 7.83 7.14 -4.59
CA LEU A 373 8.52 6.53 -5.73
C LEU A 373 8.52 7.43 -6.97
N VAL A 374 7.39 8.09 -7.27
CA VAL A 374 7.34 9.04 -8.41
C VAL A 374 8.16 10.28 -8.12
N TYR A 375 8.13 10.80 -6.88
CA TYR A 375 8.98 11.92 -6.51
C TYR A 375 10.47 11.55 -6.61
N TYR A 376 10.87 10.35 -6.21
CA TYR A 376 12.24 9.84 -6.33
C TYR A 376 12.71 9.80 -7.79
N VAL A 377 11.86 9.30 -8.71
CA VAL A 377 12.13 9.34 -10.16
C VAL A 377 12.27 10.78 -10.64
N PHE A 378 11.39 11.69 -10.20
CA PHE A 378 11.45 13.11 -10.52
C PHE A 378 12.76 13.75 -10.04
N ASP A 379 13.17 13.48 -8.80
CA ASP A 379 14.39 14.03 -8.19
C ASP A 379 15.63 13.54 -8.96
N LEU A 380 15.71 12.24 -9.27
CA LEU A 380 16.77 11.69 -10.10
C LEU A 380 16.83 12.34 -11.49
N PHE A 381 15.67 12.51 -12.14
CA PHE A 381 15.61 13.02 -13.50
C PHE A 381 15.89 14.51 -13.60
N TYR A 382 15.18 15.33 -12.81
CA TYR A 382 15.20 16.79 -12.95
C TYR A 382 16.25 17.47 -12.08
N ARG A 383 16.52 16.96 -10.88
CA ARG A 383 17.46 17.59 -9.95
C ARG A 383 18.85 17.01 -10.03
N GLN A 384 18.94 15.68 -9.99
CA GLN A 384 20.24 14.99 -10.06
C GLN A 384 20.70 14.81 -11.51
N GLN A 385 19.78 14.90 -12.49
CA GLN A 385 20.05 14.72 -13.92
C GLN A 385 20.68 13.35 -14.25
N ARG A 386 20.25 12.32 -13.52
CA ARG A 386 20.70 10.92 -13.63
C ARG A 386 19.66 10.10 -14.37
N MET A 387 19.54 10.35 -15.68
CA MET A 387 18.40 9.89 -16.46
C MET A 387 18.35 8.36 -16.58
N GLY A 388 19.50 7.70 -16.71
CA GLY A 388 19.56 6.23 -16.77
C GLY A 388 18.99 5.56 -15.51
N ILE A 389 19.34 6.09 -14.33
CA ILE A 389 18.85 5.57 -13.05
C ILE A 389 17.40 5.95 -12.81
N ALA A 390 16.99 7.17 -13.19
CA ALA A 390 15.58 7.58 -13.15
C ALA A 390 14.70 6.63 -13.99
N SER A 391 15.15 6.29 -15.20
CA SER A 391 14.50 5.30 -16.06
C SER A 391 14.45 3.92 -15.42
N ALA A 392 15.55 3.42 -14.84
CA ALA A 392 15.57 2.15 -14.12
C ALA A 392 14.56 2.13 -12.94
N ALA A 393 14.55 3.19 -12.13
CA ALA A 393 13.61 3.34 -11.01
C ALA A 393 12.14 3.39 -11.47
N ALA A 394 11.85 4.08 -12.58
CA ALA A 394 10.52 4.10 -13.18
C ALA A 394 10.06 2.71 -13.64
N TYR A 395 10.97 1.90 -14.19
CA TYR A 395 10.67 0.51 -14.58
C TYR A 395 10.49 -0.43 -13.40
N ILE A 396 11.22 -0.23 -12.30
CA ILE A 396 10.97 -0.95 -11.04
C ILE A 396 9.58 -0.60 -10.50
N LEU A 397 9.21 0.69 -10.46
CA LEU A 397 7.87 1.12 -10.06
C LEU A 397 6.78 0.49 -10.96
N PHE A 398 6.98 0.49 -12.28
CA PHE A 398 6.07 -0.17 -13.21
C PHE A 398 5.91 -1.66 -12.89
N ALA A 399 7.02 -2.39 -12.66
CA ALA A 399 6.98 -3.80 -12.28
C ALA A 399 6.24 -4.02 -10.95
N ILE A 400 6.45 -3.16 -9.95
CA ILE A 400 5.72 -3.21 -8.68
C ILE A 400 4.21 -3.07 -8.92
N ILE A 401 3.79 -2.01 -9.63
CA ILE A 401 2.37 -1.80 -9.94
C ILE A 401 1.79 -2.99 -10.71
N LEU A 402 2.52 -3.53 -11.69
CA LEU A 402 2.08 -4.69 -12.48
C LEU A 402 1.90 -5.94 -11.62
N ILE A 403 2.85 -6.24 -10.73
CA ILE A 403 2.79 -7.39 -9.82
C ILE A 403 1.57 -7.26 -8.89
N PHE A 404 1.39 -6.10 -8.25
CA PHE A 404 0.24 -5.85 -7.39
C PHE A 404 -1.08 -5.97 -8.15
N THR A 405 -1.16 -5.36 -9.35
CA THR A 405 -2.35 -5.43 -10.22
C THR A 405 -2.66 -6.88 -10.62
N PHE A 406 -1.63 -7.67 -10.95
CA PHE A 406 -1.80 -9.07 -11.33
C PHE A 406 -2.26 -9.94 -10.14
N ILE A 407 -1.69 -9.72 -8.95
CA ILE A 407 -2.13 -10.38 -7.72
C ILE A 407 -3.60 -10.03 -7.43
N GLN A 408 -3.96 -8.75 -7.49
CA GLN A 408 -5.34 -8.30 -7.32
C GLN A 408 -6.28 -8.96 -8.34
N TYR A 409 -5.92 -8.94 -9.63
CA TYR A 409 -6.69 -9.60 -10.69
C TYR A 409 -6.90 -11.09 -10.43
N ARG A 410 -5.87 -11.81 -10.01
CA ARG A 410 -5.96 -13.25 -9.75
C ARG A 410 -6.81 -13.59 -8.52
N VAL A 411 -6.72 -12.78 -7.47
CA VAL A 411 -7.51 -12.95 -6.24
C VAL A 411 -8.96 -12.54 -6.47
N GLY A 412 -9.20 -11.40 -7.13
CA GLY A 412 -10.52 -10.85 -7.40
C GLY A 412 -11.41 -11.76 -8.24
N ARG A 413 -10.85 -12.48 -9.23
CA ARG A 413 -11.62 -13.44 -10.05
C ARG A 413 -12.31 -14.55 -9.27
N ARG A 414 -11.89 -14.86 -8.04
CA ARG A 414 -12.52 -15.88 -7.19
C ARG A 414 -13.63 -15.32 -6.29
N ALA A 415 -13.69 -14.00 -6.10
CA ALA A 415 -14.58 -13.33 -5.16
C ALA A 415 -15.71 -12.54 -5.82
N VAL A 416 -15.70 -12.43 -7.16
CA VAL A 416 -16.73 -11.69 -7.92
C VAL A 416 -17.85 -12.64 -8.32
N GLU A 417 -19.00 -12.53 -7.67
CA GLU A 417 -20.23 -13.14 -8.13
C GLU A 417 -20.77 -12.31 -9.30
N TYR A 418 -20.77 -12.92 -10.48
CA TYR A 418 -21.49 -12.37 -11.62
C TYR A 418 -22.97 -12.68 -11.41
N VAL A 419 -23.81 -11.65 -11.42
CA VAL A 419 -25.26 -11.84 -11.57
C VAL A 419 -25.45 -12.37 -12.99
N SER A 420 -25.54 -13.69 -13.13
CA SER A 420 -25.81 -14.39 -14.38
C SER A 420 -27.30 -14.65 -14.55
#